data_AF-Q4SX57-F1
#
_entry.id   AF-Q4SX57-F1
#
_cell.length_a   1.000
_cell.length_b   1.000
_cell.length_c   1.000
_cell.angle_alpha   90.00
_cell.angle_beta   90.00
_cell.angle_gamma   90.00
#
_symmetry.space_group_name_H-M   'P 1'
#
loop_
_entity.id
_entity.type
_entity.pdbx_description
1 polymer ?
#
loop_
_entity_poly.entity_id
_entity_poly.type
_entity_poly.pdbx_seq_one_letter_code
_entity_poly.pdbx_strand_id
1 'polypeptide(L)'
;ADDIKPCPRCGAYIIKMNDGSCNHMTCAVCGCEFCWLCMKEISDLHYLSPSGCTFWGKKPWSRKKKILWQLGTLIGAPVGITLIAGIAVPAMVIGIPVYIGRKIHAHYDLKKSSRHKRNLAITGGVALSIITAPVVAAVSVGISVPIMLAYVYGVVPVSLCRGGGCGVSRGKGRGVRIDFDEDDG
;
A
#
# COMPACT_ATOMS: atom_id res chain seq x y z
N ALA A 1 14.71 -21.40 20.46
CA ALA A 1 15.09 -22.39 19.43
C ALA A 1 15.23 -21.63 18.12
N ASP A 2 16.41 -21.63 17.54
CA ASP A 2 16.65 -21.07 16.21
C ASP A 2 16.16 -22.06 15.17
N ASP A 3 15.28 -21.62 14.28
CA ASP A 3 14.74 -22.49 13.24
C ASP A 3 15.72 -22.53 12.07
N ILE A 4 15.99 -23.74 11.57
CA ILE A 4 16.79 -23.97 10.36
C ILE A 4 15.82 -24.26 9.22
N LYS A 5 15.90 -23.52 8.11
CA LYS A 5 15.03 -23.72 6.94
C LYS A 5 15.84 -23.70 5.63
N PRO A 6 15.48 -24.52 4.63
CA PRO A 6 16.20 -24.58 3.36
C PRO A 6 15.84 -23.39 2.45
N CYS A 7 16.82 -22.86 1.74
CA CYS A 7 16.62 -21.84 0.70
C CYS A 7 15.66 -22.37 -0.39
N PRO A 8 14.64 -21.58 -0.83
CA PRO A 8 13.67 -22.03 -1.82
C PRO A 8 14.26 -22.27 -3.21
N ARG A 9 15.43 -21.70 -3.51
CA ARG A 9 16.08 -21.80 -4.83
C ARG A 9 17.15 -22.89 -4.88
N CYS A 10 18.08 -22.89 -3.92
CA CYS A 10 19.24 -23.78 -3.94
C CYS A 10 19.24 -24.84 -2.83
N GLY A 11 18.26 -24.83 -1.94
CA GLY A 11 18.17 -25.80 -0.84
C GLY A 11 19.18 -25.59 0.30
N ALA A 12 20.10 -24.62 0.19
CA ALA A 12 21.07 -24.32 1.25
C ALA A 12 20.35 -24.01 2.59
N TYR A 13 20.81 -24.61 3.68
CA TYR A 13 20.23 -24.39 5.00
C TYR A 13 20.57 -23.00 5.52
N ILE A 14 19.54 -22.24 5.87
CA ILE A 14 19.63 -20.89 6.41
C ILE A 14 19.10 -20.91 7.84
N ILE A 15 19.78 -20.20 8.74
CA ILE A 15 19.42 -20.05 10.13
C ILE A 15 18.97 -18.61 10.36
N LYS A 16 17.87 -18.44 11.09
CA LYS A 16 17.40 -17.13 11.54
C LYS A 16 17.08 -17.20 13.03
N MET A 17 17.45 -16.14 13.75
CA MET A 17 17.01 -15.94 15.13
C MET A 17 15.51 -15.67 15.17
N ASN A 18 14.82 -16.31 16.12
CA ASN A 18 13.36 -16.20 16.33
C ASN A 18 12.99 -15.05 17.30
N ASP A 19 13.65 -13.91 17.15
CA ASP A 19 13.44 -12.68 17.93
C ASP A 19 12.29 -11.80 17.39
N GLY A 20 11.81 -12.09 16.18
CA GLY A 20 10.80 -11.27 15.49
C GLY A 20 11.41 -10.23 14.54
N SER A 21 12.72 -10.31 14.28
CA SER A 21 13.45 -9.55 13.27
C SER A 21 12.88 -9.70 11.85
N CYS A 22 13.38 -8.89 10.93
CA CYS A 22 12.94 -8.81 9.55
C CYS A 22 12.80 -10.19 8.88
N ASN A 23 11.65 -10.45 8.24
CA ASN A 23 11.36 -11.70 7.54
C ASN A 23 11.86 -11.73 6.09
N HIS A 24 12.41 -10.62 5.59
CA HIS A 24 13.08 -10.56 4.31
C HIS A 24 14.52 -11.05 4.49
N MET A 25 14.83 -12.22 3.93
CA MET A 25 16.16 -12.80 4.01
C MET A 25 16.76 -12.98 2.63
N THR A 26 18.09 -12.89 2.56
CA THR A 26 18.86 -13.12 1.34
C THR A 26 19.71 -14.35 1.54
N CYS A 27 19.65 -15.29 0.60
CA CYS A 27 20.48 -16.50 0.66
C CYS A 27 21.94 -16.13 0.38
N ALA A 28 22.86 -16.45 1.30
CA ALA A 28 24.28 -16.19 1.10
C ALA A 28 24.94 -17.04 -0.01
N VAL A 29 24.30 -18.14 -0.43
CA VAL A 29 24.84 -19.06 -1.45
C VAL A 29 24.44 -18.64 -2.86
N CYS A 30 23.14 -18.46 -3.11
CA CYS A 30 22.62 -18.14 -4.45
C CYS A 30 22.13 -16.70 -4.61
N GLY A 31 22.16 -15.88 -3.56
CA GLY A 31 21.74 -14.48 -3.59
C GLY A 31 20.23 -14.24 -3.70
N CYS A 32 19.38 -15.27 -3.69
CA CYS A 32 17.94 -15.07 -3.81
C CYS A 32 17.35 -14.41 -2.57
N GLU A 33 16.43 -13.47 -2.77
CA GLU A 33 15.63 -12.83 -1.73
C GLU A 33 14.35 -13.64 -1.48
N PHE A 34 14.10 -14.01 -0.23
CA PHE A 34 12.98 -14.87 0.14
C PHE A 34 12.39 -14.52 1.50
N CYS A 35 11.13 -14.89 1.69
CA CYS A 35 10.41 -14.67 2.93
C CYS A 35 10.62 -15.85 3.90
N TRP A 36 11.12 -15.56 5.10
CA TRP A 36 11.34 -16.57 6.15
C TRP A 36 10.07 -17.29 6.62
N LEU A 37 8.91 -16.62 6.51
CA LEU A 37 7.64 -17.17 7.02
C LEU A 37 7.06 -18.23 6.08
N CYS A 38 7.10 -17.99 4.77
CA CYS A 38 6.47 -18.87 3.78
C CYS A 38 7.45 -19.61 2.86
N MET A 39 8.76 -19.34 2.98
CA MET A 39 9.81 -19.96 2.18
C MET A 39 9.56 -19.84 0.68
N LYS A 40 9.19 -18.65 0.23
CA LYS A 40 9.03 -18.30 -1.19
C LYS A 40 9.89 -17.09 -1.52
N GLU A 41 10.34 -17.03 -2.76
CA GLU A 41 11.03 -15.85 -3.29
C GLU A 41 10.13 -14.63 -3.17
N ILE A 42 10.72 -13.50 -2.78
CA ILE A 42 9.99 -12.25 -2.59
C ILE A 42 9.84 -11.58 -3.96
N SER A 43 8.60 -11.18 -4.26
CA SER A 43 8.30 -10.22 -5.31
C SER A 43 7.98 -8.86 -4.68
N ASP A 44 8.03 -7.77 -5.46
CA ASP A 44 7.77 -6.41 -4.99
C ASP A 44 6.43 -6.24 -4.25
N LEU A 45 5.48 -7.15 -4.49
CA LEU A 45 4.15 -7.15 -3.87
C LEU A 45 3.97 -8.23 -2.78
N HIS A 46 5.02 -8.91 -2.32
CA HIS A 46 4.88 -10.06 -1.41
C HIS A 46 4.24 -9.71 -0.05
N TYR A 47 4.66 -8.59 0.55
CA TYR A 47 4.17 -8.10 1.85
C TYR A 47 2.91 -7.24 1.73
N LEU A 48 2.64 -6.72 0.53
CA LEU A 48 1.43 -5.98 0.21
C LEU A 48 0.27 -6.93 -0.12
N SER A 49 0.60 -8.12 -0.65
CA SER A 49 -0.36 -9.18 -0.94
C SER A 49 -0.94 -9.79 0.34
N PRO A 50 -2.20 -10.28 0.34
CA PRO A 50 -2.84 -10.91 1.49
C PRO A 50 -2.25 -12.27 1.89
N SER A 51 -1.02 -12.56 1.49
CA SER A 51 -0.21 -13.72 1.89
C SER A 51 -0.21 -13.87 3.43
N GLY A 52 -0.35 -12.76 4.16
CA GLY A 52 -0.36 -12.68 5.61
C GLY A 52 1.02 -12.93 6.22
N CYS A 53 2.08 -12.86 5.39
CA CYS A 53 3.44 -12.75 5.87
C CYS A 53 3.70 -11.29 6.24
N THR A 54 4.12 -11.04 7.47
CA THR A 54 4.48 -9.70 7.93
C THR A 54 5.96 -9.44 7.73
N PHE A 55 6.33 -8.18 7.49
CA PHE A 55 7.73 -7.79 7.37
C PHE A 55 8.49 -8.02 8.70
N TRP A 56 7.80 -7.78 9.83
CA TRP A 56 8.30 -8.01 11.19
C TRP A 56 7.44 -9.04 11.90
N GLY A 57 8.04 -9.86 12.78
CA GLY A 57 7.31 -10.82 13.61
C GLY A 57 7.66 -12.29 13.34
N LYS A 58 7.16 -13.17 14.21
CA LYS A 58 7.60 -14.58 14.30
C LYS A 58 6.78 -15.57 13.48
N LYS A 59 5.51 -15.24 13.20
CA LYS A 59 4.55 -16.13 12.54
C LYS A 59 3.69 -15.32 11.55
N PRO A 60 3.26 -15.93 10.44
CA PRO A 60 2.26 -15.30 9.57
C PRO A 60 0.95 -15.10 10.35
N TRP A 61 0.13 -14.13 9.91
CA TRP A 61 -1.16 -13.87 10.52
C TRP A 61 -2.06 -15.10 10.49
N SER A 62 -2.77 -15.34 11.60
CA SER A 62 -3.79 -16.38 11.67
C SER A 62 -4.93 -16.07 10.69
N ARG A 63 -5.64 -17.10 10.22
CA ARG A 63 -6.73 -16.95 9.25
C ARG A 63 -7.79 -15.94 9.73
N LYS A 64 -8.14 -15.95 11.02
CA LYS A 64 -9.08 -14.99 11.64
C LYS A 64 -8.60 -13.54 11.50
N LYS A 65 -7.33 -13.28 11.80
CA LYS A 65 -6.72 -11.95 11.68
C LYS A 65 -6.66 -11.48 10.23
N LYS A 66 -6.34 -12.38 9.27
CA LYS A 66 -6.39 -12.06 7.84
C LYS A 66 -7.80 -11.65 7.40
N ILE A 67 -8.82 -12.46 7.72
CA ILE A 67 -10.22 -12.19 7.35
C ILE A 67 -10.72 -10.89 7.98
N LEU A 68 -10.49 -10.69 9.29
CA LEU A 68 -10.91 -9.47 9.99
C LEU A 68 -10.29 -8.23 9.35
N TRP A 69 -8.99 -8.27 9.06
CA TRP A 69 -8.29 -7.14 8.46
C TRP A 69 -8.77 -6.89 7.03
N GLN A 70 -8.99 -7.94 6.23
CA GLN A 70 -9.50 -7.78 4.87
C GLN A 70 -10.91 -7.22 4.83
N LEU A 71 -11.82 -7.71 5.69
CA LEU A 71 -13.16 -7.12 5.84
C LEU A 71 -13.08 -5.67 6.29
N GLY A 72 -12.16 -5.37 7.22
CA GLY A 72 -11.88 -4.01 7.65
C GLY A 72 -11.43 -3.11 6.50
N THR A 73 -10.51 -3.57 5.65
CA THR A 73 -10.08 -2.81 4.45
C THR A 73 -11.18 -2.69 3.40
N LEU A 74 -12.03 -3.71 3.23
CA LEU A 74 -13.10 -3.72 2.24
C LEU A 74 -14.20 -2.69 2.57
N ILE A 75 -14.52 -2.55 3.85
CA ILE A 75 -15.50 -1.58 4.35
C ILE A 75 -14.86 -0.21 4.54
N GLY A 76 -13.62 -0.17 5.01
CA GLY A 76 -12.88 1.05 5.30
C GLY A 76 -12.35 1.77 4.06
N ALA A 77 -12.07 1.07 2.95
CA ALA A 77 -11.48 1.68 1.77
C ALA A 77 -12.32 2.80 1.15
N PRO A 78 -13.65 2.66 0.94
CA PRO A 78 -14.46 3.76 0.44
C PRO A 78 -14.38 5.00 1.33
N VAL A 79 -14.46 4.83 2.66
CA VAL A 79 -14.40 5.92 3.63
C VAL A 79 -13.00 6.56 3.65
N GLY A 80 -11.94 5.76 3.64
CA GLY A 80 -10.56 6.25 3.60
C GLY A 80 -10.26 7.00 2.31
N ILE A 81 -10.69 6.48 1.16
CA ILE A 81 -10.50 7.12 -0.14
C ILE A 81 -11.26 8.44 -0.22
N THR A 82 -12.52 8.51 0.22
CA THR A 82 -13.28 9.76 0.20
C THR A 82 -12.68 10.81 1.13
N LEU A 83 -12.23 10.43 2.32
CA LEU A 83 -11.55 11.35 3.24
C LEU A 83 -10.23 11.89 2.65
N ILE A 84 -9.38 11.01 2.11
CA ILE A 84 -8.10 11.42 1.53
C ILE A 84 -8.32 12.31 0.31
N ALA A 85 -9.21 11.92 -0.61
CA ALA A 85 -9.53 12.73 -1.78
C ALA A 85 -10.15 14.08 -1.38
N GLY A 86 -11.02 14.08 -0.38
CA GLY A 86 -11.66 15.28 0.15
C GLY A 86 -10.70 16.30 0.76
N ILE A 87 -9.56 15.84 1.30
CA ILE A 87 -8.50 16.73 1.81
C ILE A 87 -7.50 17.10 0.71
N ALA A 88 -7.11 16.13 -0.12
CA ALA A 88 -6.08 16.30 -1.13
C ALA A 88 -6.50 17.28 -2.24
N VAL A 89 -7.76 17.22 -2.70
CA VAL A 89 -8.25 18.07 -3.79
C VAL A 89 -8.21 19.56 -3.40
N PRO A 90 -8.80 20.00 -2.27
CA PRO A 90 -8.68 21.39 -1.83
C PRO A 90 -7.22 21.82 -1.59
N ALA A 91 -6.41 20.94 -0.99
CA ALA A 91 -5.00 21.22 -0.74
C ALA A 91 -4.21 21.45 -2.04
N MET A 92 -4.50 20.70 -3.11
CA MET A 92 -3.87 20.90 -4.42
C MET A 92 -4.38 22.16 -5.13
N VAL A 93 -5.69 22.38 -5.12
CA VAL A 93 -6.33 23.54 -5.78
C VAL A 93 -5.83 24.86 -5.19
N ILE A 94 -5.60 24.92 -3.87
CA ILE A 94 -5.07 26.10 -3.19
C ILE A 94 -3.54 26.11 -3.18
N GLY A 95 -2.92 24.95 -2.92
CA GLY A 95 -1.48 24.83 -2.71
C GLY A 95 -0.66 25.09 -3.97
N ILE A 96 -1.11 24.63 -5.14
CA ILE A 96 -0.38 24.80 -6.40
C ILE A 96 -0.26 26.30 -6.78
N PRO A 97 -1.33 27.11 -6.78
CA PRO A 97 -1.21 28.54 -7.02
C PRO A 97 -0.32 29.29 -6.01
N VAL A 98 -0.44 28.96 -4.72
CA VAL A 98 0.38 29.57 -3.67
C VAL A 98 1.86 29.23 -3.86
N TYR A 99 2.17 27.97 -4.17
CA TYR A 99 3.54 27.52 -4.44
C TYR A 99 4.14 28.23 -5.65
N ILE A 100 3.42 28.28 -6.77
CA ILE A 100 3.87 28.95 -7.99
C ILE A 100 4.09 30.43 -7.75
N GLY A 101 3.13 31.11 -7.09
CA GLY A 101 3.26 32.52 -6.73
C GLY A 101 4.49 32.81 -5.88
N ARG A 102 4.72 32.03 -4.81
CA ARG A 102 5.93 32.17 -3.95
C ARG A 102 7.22 31.89 -4.71
N LYS A 103 7.24 30.85 -5.55
CA LYS A 103 8.41 30.46 -6.33
C LYS A 103 8.81 31.55 -7.33
N ILE A 104 7.84 32.10 -8.06
CA ILE A 104 8.07 33.21 -8.99
C ILE A 104 8.51 34.46 -8.21
N HIS A 105 7.85 34.79 -7.10
CA HIS A 105 8.24 35.93 -6.27
C HIS A 105 9.70 35.85 -5.84
N ALA A 106 10.11 34.73 -5.22
CA ALA A 106 11.49 34.52 -4.78
C ALA A 106 12.50 34.60 -5.94
N HIS A 107 12.18 34.00 -7.09
CA HIS A 107 13.06 34.03 -8.26
C HIS A 107 13.30 35.46 -8.79
N TYR A 108 12.24 36.29 -8.85
CA TYR A 108 12.37 37.68 -9.34
C TYR A 108 12.95 38.64 -8.28
N ASP A 109 12.77 38.33 -6.99
CA ASP A 109 13.35 39.08 -5.89
C ASP A 109 14.89 38.93 -5.86
N LEU A 110 15.38 37.69 -6.04
CA LEU A 110 16.82 37.40 -6.19
C LEU A 110 17.46 38.15 -7.36
N LYS A 111 16.71 38.35 -8.45
CA LYS A 111 17.20 39.00 -9.67
C LYS A 111 17.10 40.54 -9.63
N LYS A 112 16.68 41.14 -8.50
CA LYS A 112 16.40 42.59 -8.34
C LYS A 112 15.62 43.19 -9.52
N SER A 113 14.65 42.44 -10.05
CA SER A 113 13.86 42.86 -11.22
C SER A 113 12.88 43.99 -10.85
N SER A 114 12.44 44.77 -11.85
CA SER A 114 11.45 45.81 -11.66
C SER A 114 10.12 45.27 -11.11
N ARG A 115 9.46 46.07 -10.25
CA ARG A 115 8.19 45.70 -9.57
C ARG A 115 7.09 45.30 -10.57
N HIS A 116 6.95 46.02 -11.68
CA HIS A 116 5.95 45.73 -12.72
C HIS A 116 6.19 44.37 -13.39
N LYS A 117 7.44 44.05 -13.73
CA LYS A 117 7.78 42.77 -14.38
C LYS A 117 7.57 41.58 -13.45
N ARG A 118 7.90 41.75 -12.16
CA ARG A 118 7.62 40.74 -11.12
C ARG A 118 6.11 40.51 -10.96
N ASN A 119 5.34 41.58 -10.83
CA ASN A 119 3.89 41.46 -10.62
C ASN A 119 3.20 40.82 -11.83
N LEU A 120 3.59 41.17 -13.06
CA LEU A 120 3.05 40.56 -14.28
C LEU A 120 3.36 39.05 -14.35
N ALA A 121 4.58 38.64 -13.97
CA ALA A 121 4.95 37.23 -13.95
C ALA A 121 4.19 36.44 -12.88
N ILE A 122 3.97 37.03 -11.70
CA ILE A 122 3.21 36.40 -10.61
C ILE A 122 1.74 36.25 -11.00
N THR A 123 1.09 37.32 -11.49
CA THR A 123 -0.34 37.25 -11.86
C THR A 123 -0.57 36.28 -13.01
N GLY A 124 0.29 36.28 -14.03
CA GLY A 124 0.23 35.32 -15.13
C GLY A 124 0.41 33.88 -14.66
N GLY A 125 1.42 33.62 -13.83
CA GLY A 125 1.69 32.28 -13.29
C GLY A 125 0.57 31.76 -12.38
N VAL A 126 0.04 32.62 -11.50
CA VAL A 126 -1.07 32.27 -10.60
C VAL A 126 -2.36 32.04 -11.40
N ALA A 127 -2.70 32.92 -12.36
CA ALA A 127 -3.89 32.76 -13.18
C ALA A 127 -3.87 31.43 -13.97
N LEU A 128 -2.72 31.09 -14.57
CA LEU A 128 -2.56 29.80 -15.24
C LEU A 128 -2.73 28.63 -14.27
N SER A 129 -2.13 28.73 -13.08
CA SER A 129 -2.19 27.67 -12.08
C SER A 129 -3.59 27.39 -11.53
N ILE A 130 -4.45 28.41 -11.42
CA ILE A 130 -5.84 28.26 -10.99
C ILE A 130 -6.63 27.40 -11.98
N ILE A 131 -6.30 27.49 -13.27
CA ILE A 131 -6.93 26.69 -14.33
C ILE A 131 -6.34 25.28 -14.34
N THR A 132 -5.01 25.14 -14.22
CA THR A 132 -4.35 23.82 -14.31
C THR A 132 -4.50 22.97 -13.06
N ALA A 133 -4.58 23.58 -11.86
CA ALA A 133 -4.60 22.83 -10.60
C ALA A 133 -5.82 21.91 -10.43
N PRO A 134 -7.06 22.33 -10.74
CA PRO A 134 -8.23 21.43 -10.73
C PRO A 134 -8.10 20.27 -11.72
N VAL A 135 -7.51 20.51 -12.90
CA VAL A 135 -7.28 19.46 -13.91
C VAL A 135 -6.29 18.42 -13.38
N VAL A 136 -5.18 18.86 -12.80
CA VAL A 136 -4.18 17.96 -12.20
C VAL A 136 -4.78 17.15 -11.05
N ALA A 137 -5.58 17.78 -10.19
CA ALA A 137 -6.27 17.10 -9.10
C ALA A 137 -7.32 16.08 -9.60
N ALA A 138 -8.08 16.42 -10.63
CA ALA A 138 -9.08 15.53 -11.22
C ALA A 138 -8.42 14.30 -11.88
N VAL A 139 -7.35 14.49 -12.64
CA VAL A 139 -6.60 13.40 -13.26
C VAL A 139 -5.96 12.50 -12.20
N SER A 140 -5.36 13.08 -11.15
CA SER A 140 -4.72 12.28 -10.10
C SER A 140 -5.73 11.41 -9.35
N VAL A 141 -6.87 11.96 -8.94
CA VAL A 141 -7.95 11.22 -8.28
C VAL A 141 -8.60 10.21 -9.25
N GLY A 142 -8.85 10.64 -10.49
CA GLY A 142 -9.48 9.82 -11.52
C GLY A 142 -8.69 8.56 -11.90
N ILE A 143 -7.36 8.58 -11.79
CA ILE A 143 -6.51 7.40 -12.02
C ILE A 143 -6.31 6.61 -10.73
N SER A 144 -6.02 7.28 -9.61
CA SER A 144 -5.65 6.61 -8.36
C SER A 144 -6.81 5.86 -7.71
N VAL A 145 -8.02 6.43 -7.72
CA VAL A 145 -9.19 5.82 -7.07
C VAL A 145 -9.58 4.50 -7.74
N PRO A 146 -9.74 4.41 -9.08
CA PRO A 146 -10.05 3.14 -9.73
C PRO A 146 -8.97 2.06 -9.52
N ILE A 147 -7.68 2.43 -9.54
CA ILE A 147 -6.59 1.49 -9.27
C ILE A 147 -6.67 0.94 -7.84
N MET A 148 -6.88 1.81 -6.86
CA MET A 148 -7.02 1.40 -5.46
C MET A 148 -8.25 0.52 -5.24
N LEU A 149 -9.39 0.87 -5.84
CA LEU A 149 -10.59 0.05 -5.78
C LEU A 149 -10.38 -1.31 -6.47
N ALA A 150 -9.77 -1.35 -7.65
CA ALA A 150 -9.45 -2.59 -8.33
C ALA A 150 -8.52 -3.49 -7.50
N TYR A 151 -7.56 -2.90 -6.79
CA TYR A 151 -6.70 -3.64 -5.87
C TYR A 151 -7.50 -4.21 -4.68
N VAL A 152 -8.25 -3.36 -3.97
CA VAL A 152 -9.01 -3.73 -2.76
C VAL A 152 -10.14 -4.71 -3.06
N TYR A 153 -10.85 -4.54 -4.17
CA TYR A 153 -12.00 -5.40 -4.50
C TYR A 153 -11.65 -6.54 -5.45
N GLY A 154 -10.54 -6.46 -6.19
CA GLY A 154 -10.08 -7.52 -7.09
C GLY A 154 -9.02 -8.42 -6.46
N VAL A 155 -7.86 -7.86 -6.12
CA VAL A 155 -6.69 -8.65 -5.66
C VAL A 155 -6.93 -9.22 -4.27
N VAL A 156 -7.51 -8.43 -3.35
CA VAL A 156 -7.69 -8.84 -1.95
C VAL A 156 -8.64 -10.05 -1.83
N PRO A 157 -9.84 -10.09 -2.46
CA PRO A 157 -10.73 -11.24 -2.39
C PRO A 157 -10.20 -12.46 -3.16
N VAL A 158 -9.58 -12.26 -4.34
CA VAL A 158 -9.02 -13.37 -5.13
C VAL A 158 -7.88 -14.08 -4.39
N SER A 159 -7.09 -13.33 -3.62
CA SER A 159 -6.02 -13.90 -2.80
C SER A 159 -6.53 -14.79 -1.66
N LEU A 160 -7.73 -14.51 -1.12
CA LEU A 160 -8.41 -15.40 -0.17
C LEU A 160 -8.85 -16.70 -0.84
N CYS A 161 -9.45 -16.59 -2.03
CA CYS A 161 -9.92 -17.76 -2.77
C CYS A 161 -8.77 -18.71 -3.17
N ARG A 162 -7.60 -18.16 -3.53
CA ARG A 162 -6.41 -18.94 -3.93
C ARG A 162 -5.58 -19.45 -2.76
N GLY A 163 -5.65 -18.80 -1.59
CA GLY A 163 -4.84 -19.11 -0.40
C GLY A 163 -5.30 -20.31 0.44
N GLY A 164 -6.35 -21.01 0.00
CA GLY A 164 -6.91 -22.17 0.70
C GLY A 164 -8.24 -21.85 1.38
N GLY A 165 -9.32 -22.06 0.62
CA GLY A 165 -10.67 -22.20 1.13
C GLY A 165 -11.47 -20.90 1.15
N CYS A 166 -12.35 -20.72 0.16
CA CYS A 166 -13.73 -20.44 0.54
C CYS A 166 -14.10 -21.53 1.56
N GLY A 167 -14.12 -21.19 2.84
CA GLY A 167 -14.62 -22.04 3.93
C GLY A 167 -16.13 -22.25 3.82
N VAL A 168 -16.60 -22.68 2.65
CA VAL A 168 -17.94 -23.17 2.41
C VAL A 168 -17.77 -24.63 2.04
N SER A 169 -17.41 -25.46 3.03
CA SER A 169 -17.83 -26.85 2.95
C SER A 169 -19.36 -26.82 2.88
N ARG A 170 -19.94 -27.18 1.73
CA ARG A 170 -21.35 -27.54 1.64
C ARG A 170 -21.53 -28.83 2.45
N GLY A 171 -21.64 -28.68 3.76
CA GLY A 171 -22.27 -29.68 4.59
C GLY A 171 -23.68 -29.88 4.05
N LYS A 172 -24.01 -31.14 3.75
CA LYS A 172 -25.30 -31.58 3.23
C LYS A 172 -26.41 -31.15 4.20
N GLY A 173 -27.00 -29.98 3.96
CA GLY A 173 -28.14 -29.43 4.71
C GLY A 173 -27.78 -28.68 6.00
N ARG A 174 -28.12 -27.39 6.04
CA ARG A 174 -28.15 -26.47 7.21
C ARG A 174 -26.80 -25.90 7.70
N GLY A 175 -26.56 -24.65 7.30
CA GLY A 175 -25.73 -23.67 8.01
C GLY A 175 -24.28 -23.53 7.53
N VAL A 176 -23.82 -22.29 7.36
CA VAL A 176 -22.40 -21.95 7.22
C VAL A 176 -21.74 -22.19 8.57
N ARG A 177 -20.90 -23.22 8.68
CA ARG A 177 -20.01 -23.42 9.82
C ARG A 177 -18.62 -22.93 9.44
N ILE A 178 -18.18 -21.87 10.12
CA ILE A 178 -16.77 -21.46 10.12
C ILE A 178 -16.10 -22.39 11.13
N ASP A 179 -15.24 -23.30 10.69
CA ASP A 179 -14.46 -24.11 11.63
C ASP A 179 -13.51 -23.19 12.40
N PHE A 180 -13.71 -23.17 13.71
CA PHE A 180 -12.91 -22.46 14.68
C PHE A 180 -11.84 -23.44 15.16
N ASP A 181 -10.63 -23.35 14.60
CA ASP A 181 -9.48 -23.86 15.35
C ASP A 181 -9.32 -22.95 16.59
N GLU A 182 -9.54 -23.54 17.76
CA GLU A 182 -9.32 -22.95 19.08
C GLU A 182 -7.81 -22.71 19.25
N ASP A 183 -7.46 -21.49 19.65
CA ASP A 183 -6.09 -21.16 20.07
C ASP A 183 -5.94 -21.77 21.48
N ASP A 184 -5.18 -22.87 21.60
CA ASP A 184 -4.60 -23.27 22.89
C ASP A 184 -3.56 -22.22 23.29
N GLY A 185 -3.93 -21.37 24.24
CA GLY A 185 -3.05 -20.55 25.06
C GLY A 185 -3.32 -20.85 26.52
#